data_AF-A0A7X7PUZ7-F1
#
_entry.id   AF-A0A7X7PUZ7-F1
#
_cell.length_a   1.000
_cell.length_b   1.000
_cell.length_c   1.000
_cell.angle_alpha   90.00
_cell.angle_beta   90.00
_cell.angle_gamma   90.00
#
_symmetry.space_group_name_H-M   'P 1'
#
loop_
_entity.id
_entity.type
_entity.pdbx_description
1 polymer ?
#
loop_
_entity_poly.entity_id
_entity_poly.type
_entity_poly.pdbx_seq_one_letter_code
_entity_poly.pdbx_strand_id
1 'polypeptide(L)'
;MAIKFDKALGLHAHALHLRAERTRLLAANLANESTPGYQARDIDFAASLQRALANDEGGGLALGTTRAEPLYRVPNHRSQDGNTVELGVEQAAFSQNASDFQTSLTFLNMKLRGLRQAIEG
;
A
#
# COMPACT_ATOMS: atom_id res chain seq x y z
N MET A 1 20.54 19.32 -14.16
CA MET A 1 20.04 17.94 -14.15
C MET A 1 19.57 17.55 -12.73
N ALA A 2 18.64 18.32 -12.13
CA ALA A 2 18.28 18.18 -10.71
C ALA A 2 16.87 17.61 -10.46
N ILE A 3 16.09 17.33 -11.52
CA ILE A 3 14.61 17.24 -11.42
C ILE A 3 14.08 15.78 -11.37
N LYS A 4 14.93 14.76 -11.33
CA LYS A 4 14.46 13.35 -11.24
C LYS A 4 14.43 12.76 -9.83
N PHE A 5 15.10 13.40 -8.86
CA PHE A 5 15.21 12.86 -7.50
C PHE A 5 13.95 13.07 -6.66
N ASP A 6 13.28 14.23 -6.81
CA ASP A 6 12.01 14.52 -6.13
C ASP A 6 10.92 13.51 -6.55
N LYS A 7 10.75 13.29 -7.87
CA LYS A 7 9.88 12.24 -8.43
C LYS A 7 10.21 10.83 -7.91
N ALA A 8 11.49 10.52 -7.71
CA ALA A 8 11.94 9.20 -7.25
C ALA A 8 11.78 8.99 -5.72
N LEU A 9 11.75 10.07 -4.94
CA LEU A 9 11.38 10.04 -3.52
C LEU A 9 9.86 9.95 -3.35
N GLY A 10 9.10 10.72 -4.15
CA GLY A 10 7.64 10.69 -4.19
C GLY A 10 7.09 9.29 -4.42
N LEU A 11 7.61 8.56 -5.41
CA LEU A 11 7.19 7.19 -5.71
C LEU A 11 7.24 6.26 -4.49
N HIS A 12 8.36 6.22 -3.76
CA HIS A 12 8.52 5.31 -2.62
C HIS A 12 7.72 5.79 -1.40
N ALA A 13 7.61 7.10 -1.19
CA ALA A 13 6.78 7.65 -0.12
C ALA A 13 5.29 7.30 -0.34
N HIS A 14 4.77 7.49 -1.56
CA HIS A 14 3.41 7.08 -1.92
C HIS A 14 3.22 5.56 -1.83
N ALA A 15 4.17 4.78 -2.33
CA ALA A 15 4.12 3.32 -2.24
C ALA A 15 4.10 2.84 -0.78
N LEU A 16 4.89 3.46 0.10
CA LEU A 16 4.93 3.15 1.52
C LEU A 16 3.58 3.46 2.19
N HIS A 17 2.99 4.61 1.88
CA HIS A 17 1.68 5.00 2.39
C HIS A 17 0.58 4.01 1.96
N LEU A 18 0.54 3.66 0.67
CA LEU A 18 -0.42 2.67 0.14
C LEU A 18 -0.23 1.29 0.78
N ARG A 19 1.02 0.86 0.98
CA ARG A 19 1.32 -0.40 1.67
C ARG A 19 0.85 -0.37 3.12
N ALA A 20 0.99 0.76 3.82
CA ALA A 20 0.45 0.93 5.17
C ALA A 20 -1.08 0.89 5.21
N GLU A 21 -1.76 1.53 4.26
CA GLU A 21 -3.22 1.43 4.12
C GLU A 21 -3.68 0.00 3.86
N ARG A 22 -3.00 -0.71 2.96
CA ARG A 22 -3.27 -2.13 2.68
C ARG A 22 -3.09 -2.99 3.93
N THR A 23 -2.02 -2.79 4.71
CA THR A 23 -1.82 -3.50 5.98
C THR A 23 -3.02 -3.31 6.91
N ARG A 24 -3.53 -2.08 7.02
CA ARG A 24 -4.71 -1.78 7.85
C ARG A 24 -5.95 -2.53 7.36
N LEU A 25 -6.19 -2.59 6.05
CA LEU A 25 -7.34 -3.31 5.49
C LEU A 25 -7.22 -4.82 5.68
N LEU A 26 -6.05 -5.41 5.42
CA LEU A 26 -5.81 -6.83 5.62
C LEU A 26 -5.95 -7.22 7.10
N ALA A 27 -5.44 -6.37 8.01
CA ALA A 27 -5.63 -6.57 9.45
C ALA A 27 -7.11 -6.48 9.86
N ALA A 28 -7.88 -5.55 9.27
CA ALA A 28 -9.31 -5.45 9.52
C ALA A 28 -10.08 -6.67 8.99
N ASN A 29 -9.72 -7.20 7.81
CA ASN A 29 -10.31 -8.43 7.29
C ASN A 29 -10.00 -9.61 8.21
N LEU A 30 -8.73 -9.76 8.63
CA LEU A 30 -8.30 -10.83 9.53
C LEU A 30 -9.00 -10.78 10.88
N ALA A 31 -9.22 -9.58 11.44
CA ALA A 31 -9.96 -9.40 12.69
C ALA A 31 -11.44 -9.77 12.57
N ASN A 32 -12.04 -9.58 11.39
CA ASN A 32 -13.45 -9.88 11.12
C ASN A 32 -13.67 -11.25 10.46
N GLU A 33 -12.66 -12.11 10.43
CA GLU A 33 -12.72 -13.43 9.79
C GLU A 33 -13.80 -14.35 10.41
N SER A 34 -14.10 -14.19 11.70
CA SER A 34 -15.20 -14.92 12.36
C SER A 34 -16.51 -14.13 12.44
N THR A 35 -16.65 -13.03 11.69
CA THR A 35 -17.86 -12.18 11.70
C THR A 35 -18.81 -12.57 10.56
N PRO A 36 -20.03 -13.06 10.85
CA PRO A 36 -21.01 -13.41 9.81
C PRO A 36 -21.36 -12.22 8.91
N GLY A 37 -21.48 -12.46 7.60
CA GLY A 37 -21.85 -11.42 6.61
C GLY A 37 -20.79 -10.35 6.32
N TYR A 38 -19.56 -10.47 6.83
CA TYR A 38 -18.50 -9.52 6.55
C TYR A 38 -17.96 -9.68 5.11
N GLN A 39 -17.64 -8.55 4.47
CA GLN A 39 -17.10 -8.52 3.11
C GLN A 39 -15.65 -8.02 3.11
N ALA A 40 -14.74 -8.89 2.67
CA ALA A 40 -13.32 -8.58 2.55
C ALA A 40 -13.07 -7.43 1.56
N ARG A 41 -12.22 -6.49 1.96
CA ARG A 41 -11.82 -5.34 1.15
C ARG A 41 -10.31 -5.33 0.92
N ASP A 42 -9.90 -4.92 -0.27
CA ASP A 42 -8.48 -4.71 -0.59
C ASP A 42 -8.33 -3.50 -1.52
N ILE A 43 -7.10 -3.02 -1.67
CA ILE A 43 -6.75 -1.97 -2.61
C ILE A 43 -5.98 -2.56 -3.80
N ASP A 44 -6.31 -2.09 -5.00
CA ASP A 44 -5.46 -2.31 -6.16
C ASP A 44 -4.24 -1.39 -6.07
N PHE A 45 -3.11 -1.96 -5.65
CA PHE A 45 -1.85 -1.24 -5.46
C PHE A 45 -1.36 -0.61 -6.77
N ALA A 46 -1.44 -1.33 -7.90
CA ALA A 46 -0.93 -0.82 -9.17
C ALA A 46 -1.76 0.38 -9.65
N ALA A 47 -3.09 0.24 -9.62
CA ALA A 47 -3.99 1.32 -10.03
C ALA A 47 -3.96 2.52 -9.07
N SER A 48 -3.79 2.31 -7.75
CA SER A 48 -3.67 3.40 -6.78
C SER A 48 -2.32 4.11 -6.86
N LEU A 49 -1.23 3.38 -7.07
CA LEU A 49 0.11 3.96 -7.26
C LEU A 49 0.17 4.77 -8.56
N GLN A 50 -0.37 4.25 -9.66
CA GLN A 50 -0.42 4.98 -10.93
C GLN A 50 -1.23 6.28 -10.79
N ARG A 51 -2.35 6.26 -10.06
CA ARG A 51 -3.12 7.46 -9.74
C ARG A 51 -2.33 8.44 -8.86
N ALA A 52 -1.62 7.94 -7.85
CA ALA A 52 -0.78 8.78 -6.99
C ALA A 52 0.33 9.48 -7.78
N LEU A 53 0.98 8.75 -8.70
CA LEU A 53 2.01 9.31 -9.58
C LEU A 53 1.44 10.33 -10.58
N ALA A 54 0.27 10.06 -11.16
CA ALA A 54 -0.38 10.99 -12.07
C ALA A 54 -0.79 12.30 -11.37
N ASN A 55 -1.21 12.23 -10.10
CA ASN A 55 -1.54 13.41 -9.30
C ASN A 55 -0.29 14.21 -8.89
N ASP A 56 0.85 13.56 -8.66
CA ASP A 56 2.13 14.20 -8.32
C ASP A 56 2.68 15.05 -9.49
N GLU A 57 2.37 14.71 -10.74
CA GLU A 57 2.73 15.51 -11.93
C GLU A 57 2.05 16.90 -11.95
N GLY A 58 1.02 17.12 -11.12
CA GLY A 58 0.34 18.41 -10.92
C GLY A 58 1.06 19.39 -9.98
N GLY A 59 2.24 19.05 -9.43
CA GLY A 59 3.09 19.99 -8.69
C GLY A 59 2.76 20.15 -7.21
N GLY A 60 2.08 19.18 -6.59
CA GLY A 60 1.80 19.20 -5.16
C GLY A 60 2.08 17.85 -4.51
N LEU A 61 3.02 17.83 -3.55
CA LEU A 61 3.27 16.73 -2.61
C LEU A 61 2.07 16.56 -1.67
N ALA A 62 0.92 16.13 -2.21
CA ALA A 62 -0.28 15.85 -1.44
C ALA A 62 -0.23 14.42 -0.90
N LEU A 63 0.74 14.16 -0.01
CA LEU A 63 0.92 12.85 0.64
C LEU A 63 -0.30 12.42 1.50
N GLY A 64 -1.27 13.32 1.71
CA GLY A 64 -2.49 13.07 2.50
C GLY A 64 -3.80 12.92 1.72
N THR A 65 -3.82 13.11 0.38
CA THR A 65 -5.09 13.08 -0.39
C THR A 65 -5.28 11.84 -1.25
N THR A 66 -4.23 11.04 -1.47
CA THR A 66 -4.31 9.76 -2.17
C THR A 66 -4.89 8.68 -1.25
N ARG A 67 -6.19 8.77 -0.99
CA ARG A 67 -6.95 7.69 -0.35
C ARG A 67 -7.17 6.58 -1.38
N ALA A 68 -6.60 5.40 -1.14
CA ALA A 68 -6.90 4.26 -1.99
C ALA A 68 -8.34 3.80 -1.70
N GLU A 69 -9.22 3.94 -2.69
CA GLU A 69 -10.59 3.44 -2.60
C GLU A 69 -10.56 1.91 -2.41
N PRO A 70 -11.06 1.39 -1.27
CA PRO A 70 -11.07 -0.04 -1.02
C PRO A 70 -12.12 -0.71 -1.90
N LEU A 71 -11.69 -1.69 -2.71
CA LEU A 71 -12.57 -2.50 -3.54
C LEU A 71 -12.97 -3.78 -2.78
N TYR A 72 -14.21 -4.23 -3.01
CA TYR A 72 -14.66 -5.53 -2.52
C TYR A 72 -13.97 -6.65 -3.28
N ARG A 73 -13.46 -7.65 -2.56
CA ARG A 73 -12.86 -8.84 -3.16
C ARG A 73 -13.97 -9.81 -3.58
N VAL A 74 -13.81 -10.42 -4.76
CA VAL A 74 -14.64 -11.56 -5.17
C VAL A 74 -14.09 -12.80 -4.47
N PRO A 75 -14.87 -13.47 -3.60
CA PRO A 75 -14.40 -14.67 -2.91
C PRO A 75 -14.23 -15.84 -3.88
N ASN A 76 -13.19 -16.64 -3.68
CA ASN A 76 -12.93 -17.86 -4.44
C ASN A 76 -13.80 -19.02 -3.93
N HIS A 77 -14.15 -19.00 -2.64
CA HIS A 77 -15.11 -19.95 -2.05
C HIS A 77 -16.27 -19.22 -1.37
N ARG A 78 -17.50 -19.71 -1.59
CA ARG A 78 -18.66 -19.19 -0.87
C ARG A 78 -18.68 -19.78 0.54
N SER A 79 -18.51 -18.93 1.55
CA SER A 79 -18.74 -19.34 2.93
C SER A 79 -20.24 -19.58 3.18
N GLN A 80 -20.54 -20.53 4.06
CA GLN A 80 -21.92 -20.85 4.45
C GLN A 80 -22.59 -19.68 5.19
N ASP A 81 -21.80 -18.84 5.86
CA ASP A 81 -22.27 -17.73 6.70
C ASP A 81 -22.29 -16.38 5.97
N GLY A 82 -22.09 -16.38 4.64
CA GLY A 82 -22.03 -15.16 3.82
C GLY A 82 -20.79 -14.30 4.03
N ASN A 83 -19.82 -14.76 4.83
CA ASN A 83 -18.51 -14.11 4.96
C ASN A 83 -17.66 -14.36 3.69
N THR A 84 -17.00 -13.33 3.19
CA THR A 84 -16.09 -13.43 2.03
C THR A 84 -14.61 -13.40 2.41
N VAL A 85 -14.30 -13.35 3.71
CA VAL A 85 -12.94 -13.41 4.23
C VAL A 85 -12.42 -14.83 4.23
N GLU A 86 -11.27 -15.03 3.60
CA GLU A 86 -10.57 -16.31 3.54
C GLU A 86 -9.28 -16.22 4.37
N LEU A 87 -9.24 -16.86 5.54
CA LEU A 87 -8.13 -16.72 6.50
C LEU A 87 -6.75 -16.95 5.87
N GLY A 88 -6.58 -18.06 5.16
CA GLY A 88 -5.30 -18.41 4.54
C GLY A 88 -4.86 -17.42 3.44
N VAL A 89 -5.81 -16.89 2.67
CA VAL A 89 -5.52 -15.90 1.62
C VAL A 89 -5.15 -14.56 2.23
N GLU A 90 -5.89 -14.10 3.25
CA GLU A 90 -5.61 -12.84 3.93
C GLU A 90 -4.27 -12.89 4.69
N GLN A 91 -3.92 -14.02 5.33
CA GLN A 91 -2.62 -14.22 5.97
C GLN A 91 -1.46 -14.20 4.97
N ALA A 92 -1.62 -14.86 3.82
CA ALA A 92 -0.63 -14.84 2.75
C ALA A 92 -0.46 -13.42 2.19
N ALA A 93 -1.56 -12.72 1.92
CA ALA A 93 -1.55 -11.34 1.43
C ALA A 93 -0.91 -10.38 2.45
N PHE A 94 -1.16 -10.57 3.75
CA PHE A 94 -0.55 -9.77 4.81
C PHE A 94 0.96 -9.98 4.87
N SER A 95 1.42 -11.24 4.82
CA SER A 95 2.84 -11.58 4.84
C SER A 95 3.59 -11.03 3.62
N GLN A 96 2.95 -11.09 2.45
CA GLN A 96 3.48 -10.49 1.22
C GLN A 96 3.60 -8.97 1.39
N ASN A 97 2.53 -8.30 1.82
CA ASN A 97 2.53 -6.85 2.00
C ASN A 97 3.54 -6.37 3.06
N ALA A 98 3.76 -7.15 4.12
CA ALA A 98 4.77 -6.86 5.14
C ALA A 98 6.20 -6.93 4.57
N SER A 99 6.51 -7.97 3.79
CA SER A 99 7.82 -8.11 3.12
C SER A 99 8.07 -6.96 2.13
N ASP A 100 7.03 -6.62 1.40
CA ASP A 100 6.98 -5.48 0.50
C ASP A 100 7.24 -4.16 1.25
N PHE A 101 6.50 -3.89 2.33
CA PHE A 101 6.66 -2.68 3.13
C PHE A 101 8.10 -2.51 3.65
N GLN A 102 8.69 -3.59 4.17
CA GLN A 102 10.08 -3.59 4.63
C GLN A 102 11.08 -3.27 3.51
N THR A 103 10.82 -3.79 2.31
CA THR A 103 11.62 -3.52 1.13
C THR A 103 11.55 -2.05 0.73
N SER A 104 10.34 -1.46 0.70
CA SER A 104 10.13 -0.03 0.41
C SER A 104 10.85 0.87 1.42
N LEU A 105 10.77 0.54 2.71
CA LEU A 105 11.50 1.24 3.77
C LEU A 105 13.02 1.20 3.57
N THR A 106 13.53 0.04 3.16
CA THR A 106 14.97 -0.13 2.90
C THR A 106 15.42 0.77 1.75
N PHE A 107 14.68 0.81 0.65
CA PHE A 107 14.96 1.71 -0.47
C PHE A 107 14.89 3.19 -0.08
N LEU A 108 13.88 3.59 0.70
CA LEU A 108 13.76 4.95 1.19
C LEU A 108 14.97 5.35 2.05
N ASN A 109 15.38 4.49 2.98
CA ASN A 109 16.56 4.70 3.82
C ASN A 109 17.85 4.83 3.00
N MET A 110 18.06 3.96 1.99
CA MET A 110 19.23 4.05 1.11
C MET A 110 19.28 5.39 0.37
N LYS A 111 18.13 5.88 -0.13
CA LYS A 111 18.06 7.19 -0.80
C LYS A 111 18.33 8.35 0.15
N LEU A 112 17.75 8.36 1.34
CA LEU A 112 17.99 9.40 2.34
C LEU A 112 19.46 9.46 2.76
N ARG A 113 20.11 8.30 2.94
CA ARG A 113 21.55 8.23 3.22
C ARG A 113 22.38 8.80 2.07
N GLY A 114 22.02 8.49 0.82
CA GLY A 114 22.68 9.03 -0.37
C GLY A 114 22.55 10.56 -0.48
N LEU A 115 21.37 11.11 -0.16
CA LEU A 115 21.16 12.57 -0.10
C LEU A 115 21.99 13.23 0.98
N ARG A 116 21.98 12.65 2.20
CA ARG A 116 22.79 13.15 3.31
C ARG A 116 24.28 13.21 2.94
N GLN A 117 24.79 12.16 2.31
CA GLN A 117 26.18 12.11 1.85
C GLN A 117 26.48 13.14 0.74
N ALA A 118 25.51 13.45 -0.14
CA ALA A 118 25.68 14.47 -1.17
C ALA A 118 25.62 15.91 -0.61
N ILE A 119 24.97 16.12 0.53
CA ILE A 119 24.85 17.43 1.21
C ILE A 119 26.02 17.67 2.16
N GLU A 120 26.45 16.64 2.91
CA GLU A 120 27.58 16.71 3.85
C GLU A 120 28.95 16.57 3.17
N GLY A 121 28.97 16.23 1.87
CA GLY A 121 30.19 16.15 1.06
C GLY A 121 30.94 17.46 0.95
#